data_AF-A0A2R6HKR0-F1
#
_entry.id   AF-A0A2R6HKR0-F1
#
_cell.length_a   1.000
_cell.length_b   1.000
_cell.length_c   1.000
_cell.angle_alpha   90.00
_cell.angle_beta   90.00
_cell.angle_gamma   90.00
#
_symmetry.space_group_name_H-M   'P 1'
#
loop_
_entity.id
_entity.type
_entity.pdbx_description
1 polymer ?
#
loop_
_entity_poly.entity_id
_entity_poly.type
_entity_poly.pdbx_seq_one_letter_code
_entity_poly.pdbx_strand_id
1 'polypeptide(L)'
;MIGVVGGGIAGLAAAHRLQAAGYDVRVFEASEQVGGLARVYETTGDPIETFYHHLSASEETIVDLIEELGLGGDLEWRYKTDAYYVDGVVHPMEKIWEIVAYPHLSFYDKFRLGMLVKGIDVRGGIPKFDTYDDITDFEDVPVREFLLEHTTRHVYESFWEPLLDAKFGSRTEDVSAAWLLGRVKFRGERDLLRGEQLGYLDGGFGKLLDALLEDVGEDAITTGARVTDLATSGGSVESLTVERRVGADGSAAEGVDTATETHEVDGVVVAAMPNVLEELTGYPCDVDFQGTVCSVWSMEESLTDTYWLNIKDEAPFGVFIEHTNFVPPERYGGEHLYYTASYIQDPGEELWGLSDAAVEARWQEGIAGLFPQFDPDSVNWVKTARNPRTAPVYERGYLDMVVPYNLGEAVAEGVYYAGMASMAQYPERSLNGGIEAGYACADLITGERSVDAVQTF
;
A
#
# COMPACT_ATOMS: atom_id res chain seq x y z
N MET A 1 -7.73 10.43 -28.11
CA MET A 1 -7.53 10.64 -26.66
C MET A 1 -6.92 9.39 -26.03
N ILE A 2 -6.25 9.51 -24.89
CA ILE A 2 -5.78 8.37 -24.08
C ILE A 2 -6.76 8.14 -22.94
N GLY A 3 -7.32 6.93 -22.84
CA GLY A 3 -8.22 6.54 -21.77
C GLY A 3 -7.46 5.99 -20.56
N VAL A 4 -7.80 6.42 -19.36
CA VAL A 4 -7.24 5.86 -18.12
C VAL A 4 -8.36 5.19 -17.34
N VAL A 5 -8.18 3.91 -17.02
CA VAL A 5 -9.13 3.11 -16.26
C VAL A 5 -8.70 3.06 -14.80
N GLY A 6 -9.41 3.79 -13.93
CA GLY A 6 -9.13 3.91 -12.50
C GLY A 6 -8.57 5.29 -12.10
N GLY A 7 -9.24 5.95 -11.17
CA GLY A 7 -8.87 7.24 -10.57
C GLY A 7 -8.09 7.11 -9.27
N GLY A 8 -7.28 6.05 -9.13
CA GLY A 8 -6.29 5.93 -8.06
C GLY A 8 -5.01 6.70 -8.37
N ILE A 9 -4.04 6.67 -7.44
CA ILE A 9 -2.77 7.42 -7.57
C ILE A 9 -2.03 7.12 -8.89
N ALA A 10 -2.00 5.87 -9.34
CA ALA A 10 -1.35 5.48 -10.59
C ALA A 10 -2.04 6.06 -11.83
N GLY A 11 -3.37 6.07 -11.84
CA GLY A 11 -4.15 6.63 -12.96
C GLY A 11 -4.05 8.15 -13.03
N LEU A 12 -4.11 8.82 -11.87
CA LEU A 12 -3.93 10.27 -11.79
C LEU A 12 -2.50 10.68 -12.19
N ALA A 13 -1.47 9.94 -11.73
CA ALA A 13 -0.09 10.17 -12.14
C ALA A 13 0.13 9.95 -13.65
N ALA A 14 -0.45 8.90 -14.23
CA ALA A 14 -0.42 8.68 -15.67
C ALA A 14 -1.08 9.85 -16.43
N ALA A 15 -2.24 10.32 -15.97
CA ALA A 15 -2.95 11.43 -16.58
C ALA A 15 -2.16 12.74 -16.50
N HIS A 16 -1.64 13.08 -15.32
CA HIS A 16 -0.75 14.22 -15.10
C HIS A 16 0.41 14.24 -16.10
N ARG A 17 1.15 13.14 -16.19
CA ARG A 17 2.34 13.05 -17.05
C ARG A 17 2.02 13.07 -18.54
N LEU A 18 0.93 12.41 -18.97
CA LEU A 18 0.46 12.44 -20.35
C LEU A 18 -0.02 13.84 -20.78
N GLN A 19 -0.75 14.55 -19.91
CA GLN A 19 -1.21 15.91 -20.18
C GLN A 19 -0.04 16.89 -20.24
N ALA A 20 0.96 16.74 -19.36
CA ALA A 20 2.20 17.52 -19.42
C ALA A 20 2.95 17.33 -20.77
N ALA A 21 2.85 16.13 -21.36
CA ALA A 21 3.35 15.82 -22.70
C ALA A 21 2.42 16.27 -23.86
N GLY A 22 1.28 16.90 -23.55
CA GLY A 22 0.35 17.48 -24.53
C GLY A 22 -0.72 16.53 -25.08
N TYR A 23 -0.96 15.38 -24.43
CA TYR A 23 -1.99 14.44 -24.83
C TYR A 23 -3.36 14.82 -24.23
N ASP A 24 -4.43 14.55 -25.00
CA ASP A 24 -5.82 14.61 -24.50
C ASP A 24 -6.14 13.33 -23.73
N VAL A 25 -6.44 13.46 -22.44
CA VAL A 25 -6.60 12.33 -21.51
C VAL A 25 -7.96 12.39 -20.84
N ARG A 26 -8.59 11.22 -20.64
CA ARG A 26 -9.75 11.08 -19.76
C ARG A 26 -9.59 9.94 -18.78
N VAL A 27 -9.89 10.19 -17.51
CA VAL A 27 -9.85 9.22 -16.42
C VAL A 27 -11.28 8.78 -16.09
N PHE A 28 -11.51 7.47 -16.07
CA PHE A 28 -12.78 6.86 -15.70
C PHE A 28 -12.63 6.09 -14.38
N GLU A 29 -13.31 6.56 -13.34
CA GLU A 29 -13.32 5.93 -12.01
C GLU A 29 -14.70 5.34 -11.74
N ALA A 30 -14.75 4.05 -11.37
CA ALA A 30 -15.99 3.33 -11.15
C ALA A 30 -16.71 3.76 -9.86
N SER A 31 -15.96 4.20 -8.86
CA SER A 31 -16.44 4.77 -7.59
C SER A 31 -16.92 6.21 -7.77
N GLU A 32 -17.75 6.69 -6.85
CA GLU A 32 -18.14 8.11 -6.77
C GLU A 32 -16.98 9.01 -6.29
N GLN A 33 -15.92 8.39 -5.76
CA GLN A 33 -14.74 9.08 -5.23
C GLN A 33 -13.46 8.48 -5.81
N VAL A 34 -12.53 9.36 -6.12
CA VAL A 34 -11.15 9.09 -6.54
C VAL A 34 -10.24 8.73 -5.35
N GLY A 35 -9.00 8.33 -5.64
CA GLY A 35 -7.97 8.03 -4.64
C GLY A 35 -7.78 6.54 -4.36
N GLY A 36 -8.75 5.68 -4.69
CA GLY A 36 -8.62 4.23 -4.54
C GLY A 36 -8.30 3.80 -3.10
N LEU A 37 -7.12 3.22 -2.88
CA LEU A 37 -6.62 2.82 -1.55
C LEU A 37 -5.99 3.98 -0.74
N ALA A 38 -5.83 5.16 -1.34
CA ALA A 38 -5.36 6.38 -0.69
C ALA A 38 -6.51 7.33 -0.28
N ARG A 39 -7.77 6.89 -0.42
CA ARG A 39 -8.93 7.67 0.02
C ARG A 39 -8.85 7.98 1.52
N VAL A 40 -9.52 9.05 1.92
CA VAL A 40 -9.48 9.59 3.28
C VAL A 40 -10.86 9.62 3.94
N TYR A 41 -10.86 9.75 5.27
CA TYR A 41 -12.00 10.09 6.09
C TYR A 41 -11.83 11.50 6.65
N GLU A 42 -12.91 12.27 6.62
CA GLU A 42 -12.98 13.53 7.36
C GLU A 42 -12.87 13.28 8.87
N THR A 43 -12.13 14.16 9.54
CA THR A 43 -12.01 14.28 11.00
C THR A 43 -12.39 15.69 11.45
N THR A 44 -12.22 15.99 12.75
CA THR A 44 -12.41 17.36 13.28
C THR A 44 -11.30 18.33 12.81
N GLY A 45 -10.18 17.81 12.30
CA GLY A 45 -9.08 18.60 11.74
C GLY A 45 -8.70 18.08 10.35
N ASP A 46 -7.45 17.68 10.17
CA ASP A 46 -6.98 17.11 8.90
C ASP A 46 -7.70 15.81 8.55
N PRO A 47 -7.92 15.51 7.27
CA PRO A 47 -8.39 14.20 6.87
C PRO A 47 -7.37 13.11 7.23
N ILE A 48 -7.85 11.89 7.44
CA ILE A 48 -7.04 10.72 7.77
C ILE A 48 -7.22 9.64 6.72
N GLU A 49 -6.16 8.97 6.30
CA GLU A 49 -6.27 7.92 5.29
C GLU A 49 -7.15 6.74 5.77
N THR A 50 -7.89 6.11 4.86
CA THR A 50 -8.69 4.93 5.20
C THR A 50 -7.81 3.73 5.54
N PHE A 51 -6.65 3.64 4.91
CA PHE A 51 -5.59 2.70 5.20
C PHE A 51 -4.33 3.50 5.50
N TYR A 52 -3.56 3.11 6.51
CA TYR A 52 -2.37 3.85 6.94
C TYR A 52 -1.33 3.98 5.82
N HIS A 53 -0.76 5.18 5.69
CA HIS A 53 0.29 5.52 4.71
C HIS A 53 1.39 6.37 5.36
N HIS A 54 2.60 6.23 4.86
CA HIS A 54 3.77 7.06 5.17
C HIS A 54 4.79 6.92 4.03
N LEU A 55 5.71 7.87 3.92
CA LEU A 55 6.77 7.83 2.91
C LEU A 55 8.12 7.45 3.53
N SER A 56 8.91 6.72 2.77
CA SER A 56 10.35 6.61 3.01
C SER A 56 11.09 7.69 2.22
N ALA A 57 12.22 8.18 2.75
CA ALA A 57 13.08 9.14 2.04
C ALA A 57 13.70 8.58 0.76
N SER A 58 13.73 7.26 0.60
CA SER A 58 14.17 6.59 -0.62
C SER A 58 13.12 6.57 -1.73
N GLU A 59 11.88 6.98 -1.45
CA GLU A 59 10.82 7.08 -2.44
C GLU A 59 10.89 8.43 -3.16
N GLU A 60 11.89 8.59 -4.04
CA GLU A 60 12.21 9.88 -4.68
C GLU A 60 11.09 10.35 -5.63
N THR A 61 10.45 9.45 -6.39
CA THR A 61 9.46 9.84 -7.42
C THR A 61 8.24 10.56 -6.82
N ILE A 62 7.72 10.09 -5.68
CA ILE A 62 6.60 10.78 -5.00
C ILE A 62 7.04 12.08 -4.33
N VAL A 63 8.27 12.15 -3.82
CA VAL A 63 8.82 13.41 -3.26
C VAL A 63 8.97 14.46 -4.35
N ASP A 64 9.51 14.08 -5.51
CA ASP A 64 9.63 14.95 -6.68
C ASP A 64 8.26 15.45 -7.15
N LEU A 65 7.26 14.56 -7.27
CA LEU A 65 5.90 14.95 -7.62
C LEU A 65 5.27 15.91 -6.59
N ILE A 66 5.49 15.68 -5.29
CA ILE A 66 5.04 16.58 -4.23
C ILE A 66 5.68 17.97 -4.40
N GLU A 67 6.96 18.05 -4.77
CA GLU A 67 7.64 19.33 -5.06
C GLU A 67 7.08 20.00 -6.32
N GLU A 68 6.87 19.24 -7.40
CA GLU A 68 6.31 19.71 -8.67
C GLU A 68 4.90 20.30 -8.50
N LEU A 69 4.07 19.68 -7.68
CA LEU A 69 2.73 20.16 -7.32
C LEU A 69 2.73 21.33 -6.32
N GLY A 70 3.91 21.80 -5.90
CA GLY A 70 4.06 22.92 -4.97
C GLY A 70 3.77 22.59 -3.50
N LEU A 71 3.67 21.30 -3.16
CA LEU A 71 3.41 20.78 -1.82
C LEU A 71 4.70 20.49 -1.03
N GLY A 72 5.89 20.73 -1.59
CA GLY A 72 7.17 20.44 -0.93
C GLY A 72 7.35 21.13 0.43
N GLY A 73 6.73 22.29 0.65
CA GLY A 73 6.73 22.98 1.95
C GLY A 73 5.89 22.31 3.03
N ASP A 74 4.99 21.41 2.63
CA ASP A 74 4.09 20.65 3.50
C ASP A 74 4.63 19.25 3.83
N LEU A 75 5.68 18.78 3.14
CA LEU A 75 6.26 17.47 3.42
C LEU A 75 7.14 17.52 4.67
N GLU A 76 6.73 16.81 5.71
CA GLU A 76 7.43 16.75 6.98
C GLU A 76 8.10 15.40 7.19
N TRP A 77 9.39 15.42 7.54
CA TRP A 77 10.15 14.23 7.96
C TRP A 77 10.14 14.11 9.47
N ARG A 78 9.51 13.05 9.98
CA ARG A 78 9.25 12.83 11.40
C ARG A 78 9.89 11.52 11.86
N TYR A 79 10.47 11.53 13.06
CA TYR A 79 10.90 10.27 13.70
C TYR A 79 9.67 9.55 14.23
N LYS A 80 9.52 8.28 13.86
CA LYS A 80 8.44 7.44 14.37
C LYS A 80 8.86 6.69 15.64
N THR A 81 7.87 6.06 16.28
CA THR A 81 8.07 5.17 17.42
C THR A 81 7.46 3.79 17.17
N ASP A 82 8.31 2.78 17.02
CA ASP A 82 7.99 1.36 16.91
C ASP A 82 8.21 0.68 18.27
N ALA A 83 7.30 -0.21 18.63
CA ALA A 83 7.45 -1.09 19.78
C ALA A 83 6.99 -2.52 19.48
N TYR A 84 7.33 -3.41 20.40
CA TYR A 84 6.92 -4.81 20.40
C TYR A 84 6.19 -5.11 21.72
N TYR A 85 4.94 -5.56 21.63
CA TYR A 85 4.10 -5.91 22.77
C TYR A 85 4.23 -7.39 23.09
N VAL A 86 4.73 -7.72 24.28
CA VAL A 86 4.94 -9.10 24.75
C VAL A 86 4.66 -9.20 26.24
N ASP A 87 3.96 -10.25 26.64
CA ASP A 87 3.70 -10.59 28.05
C ASP A 87 3.11 -9.40 28.84
N GLY A 88 2.21 -8.64 28.21
CA GLY A 88 1.57 -7.50 28.85
C GLY A 88 2.36 -6.18 28.81
N VAL A 89 3.50 -6.11 28.11
CA VAL A 89 4.45 -4.99 28.17
C VAL A 89 4.82 -4.46 26.79
N VAL A 90 4.76 -3.14 26.63
CA VAL A 90 5.28 -2.42 25.45
C VAL A 90 6.80 -2.27 25.56
N HIS A 91 7.53 -2.87 24.63
CA HIS A 91 8.99 -2.73 24.51
C HIS A 91 9.36 -1.84 23.32
N PRO A 92 9.82 -0.59 23.53
CA PRO A 92 10.32 0.25 22.45
C PRO A 92 11.44 -0.42 21.67
N MET A 93 11.50 -0.22 20.36
CA MET A 93 12.46 -0.86 19.45
C MET A 93 13.15 0.14 18.49
N GLU A 94 13.19 1.42 18.86
CA GLU A 94 13.75 2.47 18.01
C GLU A 94 15.25 2.64 18.20
N LYS A 95 15.68 2.82 19.44
CA LYS A 95 17.08 3.08 19.72
C LYS A 95 17.86 1.80 19.93
N ILE A 96 19.16 1.87 19.63
CA ILE A 96 20.06 0.73 19.82
C ILE A 96 20.07 0.20 21.27
N TRP A 97 19.95 1.07 22.29
CA TRP A 97 19.90 0.62 23.68
C TRP A 97 18.57 -0.03 24.06
N GLU A 98 17.47 0.35 23.43
CA GLU A 98 16.16 -0.28 23.61
C GLU A 98 16.18 -1.70 23.03
N ILE A 99 16.73 -1.85 21.82
CA ILE A 99 16.98 -3.16 21.21
C ILE A 99 17.90 -4.02 22.10
N VAL A 100 18.98 -3.43 22.66
CA VAL A 100 19.88 -4.14 23.58
C VAL A 100 19.17 -4.50 24.89
N ALA A 101 18.24 -3.68 25.38
CA ALA A 101 17.47 -3.94 26.59
C ALA A 101 16.34 -4.95 26.40
N TYR A 102 15.90 -5.20 25.16
CA TYR A 102 14.78 -6.11 24.86
C TYR A 102 15.02 -7.53 25.45
N PRO A 103 14.21 -7.99 26.42
CA PRO A 103 14.56 -9.18 27.20
C PRO A 103 14.27 -10.50 26.48
N HIS A 104 13.48 -10.48 25.40
CA HIS A 104 13.05 -11.70 24.70
C HIS A 104 14.01 -12.16 23.59
N LEU A 105 15.16 -11.49 23.40
CA LEU A 105 16.22 -11.94 22.50
C LEU A 105 17.55 -12.04 23.25
N SER A 106 18.29 -13.13 23.04
CA SER A 106 19.64 -13.26 23.56
C SER A 106 20.59 -12.27 22.88
N PHE A 107 21.79 -12.09 23.46
CA PHE A 107 22.81 -11.24 22.83
C PHE A 107 23.22 -11.77 21.44
N TYR A 108 23.26 -13.10 21.26
CA TYR A 108 23.59 -13.71 19.98
C TYR A 108 22.46 -13.51 18.95
N ASP A 109 21.21 -13.58 19.37
CA ASP A 109 20.05 -13.29 18.53
C ASP A 109 20.07 -11.85 18.03
N LYS A 110 20.31 -10.89 18.93
CA LYS A 110 20.43 -9.46 18.58
C LYS A 110 21.59 -9.20 17.63
N PHE A 111 22.71 -9.89 17.83
CA PHE A 111 23.85 -9.82 16.91
C PHE A 111 23.45 -10.32 15.51
N ARG A 112 22.85 -11.51 15.41
CA ARG A 112 22.46 -12.12 14.12
C ARG A 112 21.41 -11.28 13.39
N LEU A 113 20.36 -10.84 14.10
CA LEU A 113 19.34 -9.95 13.56
C LEU A 113 19.93 -8.61 13.11
N GLY A 114 20.78 -8.00 13.94
CA GLY A 114 21.41 -6.72 13.62
C GLY A 114 22.38 -6.79 12.42
N MET A 115 23.04 -7.93 12.19
CA MET A 115 23.86 -8.13 10.98
C MET A 115 23.00 -8.26 9.73
N LEU A 116 21.89 -9.02 9.78
CA LEU A 116 20.93 -9.11 8.67
C LEU A 116 20.35 -7.73 8.31
N VAL A 117 19.90 -6.96 9.30
CA VAL A 117 19.34 -5.62 9.08
C VAL A 117 20.37 -4.66 8.48
N LYS A 118 21.67 -4.86 8.75
CA LYS A 118 22.77 -4.09 8.14
C LYS A 118 23.22 -4.61 6.77
N GLY A 119 22.57 -5.64 6.23
CA GLY A 119 22.97 -6.27 4.99
C GLY A 119 24.28 -7.08 5.08
N ILE A 120 24.64 -7.58 6.27
CA ILE A 120 25.90 -8.29 6.50
C ILE A 120 25.64 -9.78 6.74
N ASP A 121 26.10 -10.64 5.83
CA ASP A 121 26.04 -12.10 6.02
C ASP A 121 27.27 -12.58 6.81
N VAL A 122 27.02 -13.28 7.92
CA VAL A 122 28.05 -13.80 8.84
C VAL A 122 28.08 -15.33 8.94
N ARG A 123 27.28 -16.06 8.15
CA ARG A 123 27.17 -17.54 8.23
C ARG A 123 28.50 -18.26 7.98
N GLY A 124 29.33 -17.71 7.10
CA GLY A 124 30.63 -18.30 6.71
C GLY A 124 31.81 -17.98 7.64
N GLY A 125 31.59 -17.29 8.76
CA GLY A 125 32.65 -16.85 9.68
C GLY A 125 33.47 -15.63 9.19
N ILE A 126 33.41 -15.31 7.90
CA ILE A 126 33.94 -14.07 7.31
C ILE A 126 32.72 -13.22 6.87
N PRO A 127 32.57 -11.99 7.38
CA PRO A 127 31.47 -11.11 6.97
C PRO A 127 31.50 -10.78 5.47
N LYS A 128 30.34 -10.89 4.82
CA LYS A 128 30.09 -10.42 3.45
C LYS A 128 29.09 -9.27 3.47
N PHE A 129 29.29 -8.27 2.62
CA PHE A 129 28.53 -7.01 2.62
C PHE A 129 27.68 -6.81 1.37
N ASP A 130 27.81 -7.71 0.40
CA ASP A 130 27.19 -7.68 -0.92
C ASP A 130 26.13 -8.79 -1.10
N THR A 131 25.99 -9.67 -0.10
CA THR A 131 25.17 -10.89 -0.22
C THR A 131 23.70 -10.59 -0.44
N TYR A 132 23.22 -9.43 -0.04
CA TYR A 132 21.82 -9.05 -0.18
C TYR A 132 21.62 -7.88 -1.12
N ASP A 133 22.64 -7.47 -1.90
CA ASP A 133 22.57 -6.29 -2.77
C ASP A 133 21.56 -6.46 -3.91
N ASP A 134 21.44 -7.66 -4.45
CA ASP A 134 20.34 -8.04 -5.32
C ASP A 134 19.34 -8.89 -4.53
N ILE A 135 18.12 -8.39 -4.36
CA ILE A 135 17.08 -9.13 -3.62
C ILE A 135 16.43 -10.21 -4.49
N THR A 136 16.56 -10.11 -5.82
CA THR A 136 15.96 -11.07 -6.76
C THR A 136 16.63 -12.44 -6.66
N ASP A 137 17.89 -12.48 -6.24
CA ASP A 137 18.61 -13.72 -5.89
C ASP A 137 17.90 -14.56 -4.81
N PHE A 138 16.96 -13.96 -4.07
CA PHE A 138 16.19 -14.59 -3.00
C PHE A 138 14.70 -14.75 -3.32
N GLU A 139 14.29 -14.49 -4.57
CA GLU A 139 12.90 -14.58 -4.99
C GLU A 139 12.31 -15.99 -4.75
N ASP A 140 13.03 -17.03 -5.13
CA ASP A 140 12.58 -18.42 -4.99
C ASP A 140 12.81 -19.02 -3.60
N VAL A 141 13.45 -18.27 -2.69
CA VAL A 141 13.81 -18.76 -1.35
C VAL A 141 12.64 -18.53 -0.39
N PRO A 142 12.13 -19.57 0.29
CA PRO A 142 11.10 -19.39 1.32
C PRO A 142 11.60 -18.48 2.45
N VAL A 143 10.80 -17.50 2.86
CA VAL A 143 11.18 -16.53 3.91
C VAL A 143 11.58 -17.21 5.22
N ARG A 144 10.89 -18.30 5.58
CA ARG A 144 11.17 -19.10 6.77
C ARG A 144 12.55 -19.77 6.71
N GLU A 145 12.86 -20.42 5.59
CA GLU A 145 14.15 -21.07 5.38
C GLU A 145 15.28 -20.03 5.42
N PHE A 146 15.08 -18.92 4.71
CA PHE A 146 16.01 -17.80 4.72
C PHE A 146 16.29 -17.31 6.14
N LEU A 147 15.26 -17.04 6.95
CA LEU A 147 15.44 -16.54 8.30
C LEU A 147 16.13 -17.54 9.23
N LEU A 148 15.79 -18.82 9.15
CA LEU A 148 16.43 -19.88 9.93
C LEU A 148 17.93 -20.02 9.59
N GLU A 149 18.29 -19.79 8.33
CA GLU A 149 19.68 -19.87 7.87
C GLU A 149 20.49 -18.59 8.19
N HIS A 150 19.89 -17.41 7.99
CA HIS A 150 20.57 -16.12 8.12
C HIS A 150 20.49 -15.51 9.52
N THR A 151 19.62 -16.02 10.38
CA THR A 151 19.51 -15.58 11.79
C THR A 151 19.68 -16.74 12.78
N THR A 152 18.80 -16.84 13.77
CA THR A 152 18.73 -17.99 14.67
C THR A 152 17.29 -18.50 14.68
N ARG A 153 17.11 -19.75 15.10
CA ARG A 153 15.77 -20.31 15.34
C ARG A 153 14.93 -19.42 16.27
N HIS A 154 15.54 -18.93 17.34
CA HIS A 154 14.86 -18.07 18.32
C HIS A 154 14.46 -16.70 17.73
N VAL A 155 15.29 -16.12 16.85
CA VAL A 155 14.94 -14.89 16.12
C VAL A 155 13.73 -15.13 15.19
N TYR A 156 13.71 -16.25 14.47
CA TYR A 156 12.55 -16.61 13.66
C TYR A 156 11.29 -16.76 14.54
N GLU A 157 11.30 -17.68 15.51
CA GLU A 157 10.12 -18.03 16.33
C GLU A 157 9.64 -16.87 17.23
N SER A 158 10.55 -16.05 17.76
CA SER A 158 10.19 -15.02 18.74
C SER A 158 10.03 -13.61 18.16
N PHE A 159 10.46 -13.35 16.93
CA PHE A 159 10.41 -12.01 16.34
C PHE A 159 9.73 -12.00 14.97
N TRP A 160 10.13 -12.88 14.05
CA TRP A 160 9.61 -12.85 12.68
C TRP A 160 8.31 -13.63 12.48
N GLU A 161 8.18 -14.82 13.07
CA GLU A 161 7.00 -15.67 12.92
C GLU A 161 5.70 -14.95 13.29
N PRO A 162 5.59 -14.25 14.45
CA PRO A 162 4.38 -13.49 14.78
C PRO A 162 4.06 -12.38 13.76
N LEU A 163 5.08 -11.72 13.22
CA LEU A 163 4.91 -10.65 12.22
C LEU A 163 4.47 -11.18 10.86
N LEU A 164 5.03 -12.33 10.46
CA LEU A 164 4.68 -13.01 9.22
C LEU A 164 3.25 -13.55 9.31
N ASP A 165 2.90 -14.21 10.41
CA ASP A 165 1.56 -14.73 10.64
C ASP A 165 0.51 -13.61 10.71
N ALA A 166 0.83 -12.49 11.37
CA ALA A 166 -0.04 -11.32 11.39
C ALA A 166 -0.28 -10.73 9.99
N LYS A 167 0.71 -10.82 9.08
CA LYS A 167 0.65 -10.22 7.75
C LYS A 167 0.09 -11.14 6.67
N PHE A 168 0.45 -12.42 6.69
CA PHE A 168 0.17 -13.40 5.61
C PHE A 168 -0.66 -14.59 6.09
N GLY A 169 -0.81 -14.79 7.40
CA GLY A 169 -1.61 -15.87 7.97
C GLY A 169 -1.24 -17.24 7.39
N SER A 170 -2.23 -17.90 6.78
CA SER A 170 -2.05 -19.23 6.17
C SER A 170 -1.09 -19.26 4.97
N ARG A 171 -0.75 -18.11 4.37
CA ARG A 171 0.16 -18.00 3.22
C ARG A 171 1.62 -17.76 3.59
N THR A 172 1.98 -17.70 4.88
CA THR A 172 3.36 -17.43 5.34
C THR A 172 4.43 -18.33 4.67
N GLU A 173 4.12 -19.61 4.43
CA GLU A 173 5.05 -20.56 3.82
C GLU A 173 5.28 -20.34 2.30
N ASP A 174 4.42 -19.56 1.65
CA ASP A 174 4.55 -19.23 0.23
C ASP A 174 5.46 -18.03 -0.01
N VAL A 175 5.61 -17.17 1.00
CA VAL A 175 6.27 -15.87 0.92
C VAL A 175 7.76 -16.00 0.59
N SER A 176 8.19 -15.18 -0.36
CA SER A 176 9.57 -15.05 -0.79
C SER A 176 10.44 -14.30 0.24
N ALA A 177 11.70 -14.71 0.38
CA ALA A 177 12.69 -13.98 1.16
C ALA A 177 13.04 -12.61 0.54
N ALA A 178 12.88 -12.44 -0.78
CA ALA A 178 13.08 -11.16 -1.45
C ALA A 178 12.15 -10.07 -0.90
N TRP A 179 10.92 -10.42 -0.53
CA TRP A 179 9.98 -9.51 0.15
C TRP A 179 10.52 -8.99 1.48
N LEU A 180 11.06 -9.88 2.31
CA LEU A 180 11.62 -9.51 3.61
C LEU A 180 12.87 -8.63 3.44
N LEU A 181 13.73 -8.97 2.49
CA LEU A 181 14.92 -8.18 2.17
C LEU A 181 14.56 -6.81 1.61
N GLY A 182 13.53 -6.73 0.76
CA GLY A 182 12.94 -5.48 0.29
C GLY A 182 12.53 -4.61 1.47
N ARG A 183 11.74 -5.14 2.41
CA ARG A 183 11.33 -4.44 3.64
C ARG A 183 12.51 -3.98 4.50
N VAL A 184 13.56 -4.78 4.60
CA VAL A 184 14.75 -4.43 5.39
C VAL A 184 15.54 -3.30 4.72
N LYS A 185 15.65 -3.30 3.39
CA LYS A 185 16.30 -2.23 2.61
C LYS A 185 15.47 -0.95 2.51
N PHE A 186 14.15 -1.09 2.43
CA PHE A 186 13.20 0.01 2.22
C PHE A 186 13.02 0.87 3.47
N ARG A 187 13.37 0.35 4.64
CA ARG A 187 13.44 1.14 5.87
C ARG A 187 14.50 2.23 5.71
N GLY A 188 14.05 3.48 5.74
CA GLY A 188 14.82 4.66 5.34
C GLY A 188 16.05 4.93 6.21
N GLU A 189 16.61 6.14 6.11
CA GLU A 189 17.79 6.54 6.89
C GLU A 189 17.51 6.41 8.41
N ARG A 190 17.96 5.31 9.00
CA ARG A 190 17.79 5.04 10.44
C ARG A 190 18.92 5.67 11.23
N ASP A 191 18.57 6.65 12.06
CA ASP A 191 19.46 7.20 13.08
C ASP A 191 19.53 6.23 14.26
N LEU A 192 20.73 5.78 14.63
CA LEU A 192 20.93 4.81 15.72
C LEU A 192 20.46 5.30 17.11
N LEU A 193 20.34 6.62 17.30
CA LEU A 193 19.96 7.29 18.54
C LEU A 193 18.51 7.78 18.53
N ARG A 194 17.90 7.98 17.36
CA ARG A 194 16.57 8.59 17.22
C ARG A 194 15.54 7.68 16.56
N GLY A 195 15.98 6.65 15.85
CA GLY A 195 15.09 5.74 15.13
C GLY A 195 15.00 6.07 13.64
N GLU A 196 13.94 5.56 13.03
CA GLU A 196 13.64 5.74 11.60
C GLU A 196 12.84 7.03 11.36
N GLN A 197 13.17 7.74 10.28
CA GLN A 197 12.36 8.86 9.79
C GLN A 197 11.39 8.40 8.71
N LEU A 198 10.18 8.92 8.78
CA LEU A 198 9.14 8.74 7.76
C LEU A 198 8.59 10.11 7.35
N GLY A 199 8.22 10.23 6.09
CA GLY A 199 7.61 11.40 5.50
C GLY A 199 6.09 11.36 5.65
N TYR A 200 5.49 12.51 5.96
CA TYR A 200 4.04 12.69 5.98
C TYR A 200 3.71 14.13 5.57
N LEU A 201 2.59 14.31 4.85
CA LEU A 201 2.16 15.63 4.42
C LEU A 201 1.39 16.36 5.53
N ASP A 202 1.67 17.64 5.71
CA ASP A 202 0.82 18.58 6.42
C ASP A 202 -0.55 18.65 5.70
N GLY A 203 -1.54 18.00 6.31
CA GLY A 203 -2.90 17.80 5.78
C GLY A 203 -3.20 16.37 5.31
N GLY A 204 -2.25 15.44 5.47
CA GLY A 204 -2.36 14.05 5.01
C GLY A 204 -2.18 13.88 3.50
N PHE A 205 -2.17 12.63 3.04
CA PHE A 205 -2.03 12.28 1.62
C PHE A 205 -3.28 12.61 0.79
N GLY A 206 -4.41 12.92 1.44
CA GLY A 206 -5.57 13.49 0.76
C GLY A 206 -5.21 14.76 -0.02
N LYS A 207 -4.31 15.58 0.53
CA LYS A 207 -3.81 16.81 -0.13
C LYS A 207 -3.05 16.54 -1.42
N LEU A 208 -2.29 15.45 -1.49
CA LEU A 208 -1.62 15.02 -2.73
C LEU A 208 -2.65 14.61 -3.79
N LEU A 209 -3.71 13.89 -3.38
CA LEU A 209 -4.80 13.55 -4.30
C LEU A 209 -5.51 14.82 -4.79
N ASP A 210 -5.87 15.74 -3.90
CA ASP A 210 -6.53 16.99 -4.27
C ASP A 210 -5.70 17.82 -5.26
N ALA A 211 -4.38 17.93 -5.03
CA ALA A 211 -3.48 18.63 -5.94
C ALA A 211 -3.39 17.94 -7.31
N LEU A 212 -3.35 16.60 -7.35
CA LEU A 212 -3.39 15.85 -8.61
C LEU A 212 -4.73 16.02 -9.35
N LEU A 213 -5.85 16.08 -8.63
CA LEU A 213 -7.16 16.32 -9.23
C LEU A 213 -7.27 17.73 -9.82
N GLU A 214 -6.75 18.73 -9.11
CA GLU A 214 -6.69 20.12 -9.59
C GLU A 214 -5.81 20.23 -10.84
N ASP A 215 -4.63 19.60 -10.82
CA ASP A 215 -3.70 19.61 -11.94
C ASP A 215 -4.24 18.88 -13.18
N VAL A 216 -4.79 17.68 -13.01
CA VAL A 216 -5.40 16.89 -14.10
C VAL A 216 -6.67 17.57 -14.65
N GLY A 217 -7.38 18.29 -13.78
CA GLY A 217 -8.61 19.00 -14.05
C GLY A 217 -9.85 18.11 -13.93
N GLU A 218 -10.85 18.59 -13.18
CA GLU A 218 -12.11 17.86 -12.93
C GLU A 218 -12.83 17.44 -14.22
N ASP A 219 -12.76 18.26 -15.29
CA ASP A 219 -13.39 17.96 -16.58
C ASP A 219 -12.78 16.73 -17.29
N ALA A 220 -11.53 16.37 -16.98
CA ALA A 220 -10.88 15.18 -17.51
C ALA A 220 -11.25 13.90 -16.74
N ILE A 221 -11.90 14.02 -15.58
CA ILE A 221 -12.17 12.92 -14.67
C ILE A 221 -13.68 12.67 -14.61
N THR A 222 -14.09 11.42 -14.79
CA THR A 222 -15.48 11.01 -14.63
C THR A 222 -15.56 9.92 -13.58
N THR A 223 -16.18 10.22 -12.44
CA THR A 223 -16.52 9.26 -11.38
C THR A 223 -17.85 8.56 -11.66
N GLY A 224 -18.16 7.48 -10.94
CA GLY A 224 -19.34 6.64 -11.18
C GLY A 224 -19.36 6.01 -12.57
N ALA A 225 -18.18 5.89 -13.20
CA ALA A 225 -17.96 5.52 -14.59
C ALA A 225 -17.10 4.26 -14.68
N ARG A 226 -17.77 3.11 -14.72
CA ARG A 226 -17.09 1.82 -14.83
C ARG A 226 -16.79 1.53 -16.28
N VAL A 227 -15.51 1.37 -16.62
CA VAL A 227 -15.13 0.79 -17.92
C VAL A 227 -15.46 -0.70 -17.91
N THR A 228 -16.19 -1.16 -18.92
CA THR A 228 -16.71 -2.54 -19.00
C THR A 228 -16.23 -3.32 -20.22
N ASP A 229 -15.69 -2.65 -21.24
CA ASP A 229 -15.20 -3.32 -22.45
C ASP A 229 -14.11 -2.49 -23.14
N LEU A 230 -13.17 -3.17 -23.80
CA LEU A 230 -12.16 -2.59 -24.69
C LEU A 230 -12.29 -3.23 -26.07
N ALA A 231 -12.65 -2.42 -27.08
CA ALA A 231 -12.75 -2.92 -28.44
C ALA A 231 -11.40 -2.80 -29.16
N THR A 232 -10.95 -3.91 -29.71
CA THR A 232 -9.70 -4.01 -30.49
C THR A 232 -10.00 -4.42 -31.92
N SER A 233 -9.27 -3.85 -32.88
CA SER A 233 -9.42 -4.14 -34.31
C SER A 233 -8.09 -3.89 -35.00
N GLY A 234 -7.75 -4.73 -35.98
CA GLY A 234 -6.48 -4.62 -36.69
C GLY A 234 -5.22 -4.84 -35.82
N GLY A 235 -5.38 -5.32 -34.58
CA GLY A 235 -4.28 -5.48 -33.62
C GLY A 235 -4.03 -4.27 -32.72
N SER A 236 -4.86 -3.23 -32.79
CA SER A 236 -4.79 -2.05 -31.92
C SER A 236 -6.10 -1.84 -31.16
N VAL A 237 -6.03 -1.14 -30.02
CA VAL A 237 -7.23 -0.63 -29.35
C VAL A 237 -7.87 0.48 -30.20
N GLU A 238 -9.20 0.48 -30.30
CA GLU A 238 -9.95 1.52 -31.03
C GLU A 238 -10.90 2.29 -30.10
N SER A 239 -11.51 1.61 -29.13
CA SER A 239 -12.44 2.27 -28.21
C SER A 239 -12.53 1.58 -26.85
N LEU A 240 -13.02 2.34 -25.86
CA LEU A 240 -13.44 1.81 -24.57
C LEU A 240 -14.92 2.11 -24.33
N THR A 241 -15.58 1.21 -23.60
CA THR A 241 -17.00 1.34 -23.23
C THR A 241 -17.13 1.58 -21.74
N VAL A 242 -17.95 2.57 -21.39
CA VAL A 242 -18.15 3.05 -20.02
C VAL A 242 -19.63 2.93 -19.65
N GLU A 243 -19.90 2.33 -18.50
CA GLU A 243 -21.22 2.32 -17.88
C GLU A 243 -21.30 3.36 -16.75
N ARG A 244 -22.34 4.20 -16.79
CA ARG A 244 -22.67 5.19 -15.76
C ARG A 244 -24.06 5.00 -15.22
N ARG A 245 -24.24 5.26 -13.93
CA ARG A 245 -25.59 5.40 -13.35
C ARG A 245 -26.13 6.79 -13.67
N VAL A 246 -27.34 6.85 -14.22
CA VAL A 246 -27.95 8.12 -14.63
C VAL A 246 -29.36 8.22 -14.07
N GLY A 247 -29.68 9.37 -13.47
CA GLY A 247 -31.02 9.72 -13.02
C GLY A 247 -32.03 9.68 -14.17
N ALA A 248 -33.32 9.54 -13.84
CA ALA A 248 -34.41 9.42 -14.83
C ALA A 248 -34.56 10.64 -15.77
N ASP A 249 -33.88 11.75 -15.47
CA ASP A 249 -33.84 12.98 -16.27
C ASP A 249 -32.52 13.16 -17.05
N GLY A 250 -31.63 12.17 -17.03
CA GLY A 250 -30.32 12.23 -17.67
C GLY A 250 -29.24 12.94 -16.86
N SER A 251 -29.50 13.33 -15.61
CA SER A 251 -28.49 13.89 -14.71
C SER A 251 -27.67 12.80 -13.99
N ALA A 252 -26.39 13.06 -13.75
CA ALA A 252 -25.54 12.18 -12.97
C ALA A 252 -25.84 12.35 -11.47
N ALA A 253 -26.85 11.63 -10.95
CA ALA A 253 -26.98 11.28 -9.52
C ALA A 253 -28.17 10.33 -9.30
N GLU A 254 -27.95 9.28 -8.51
CA GLU A 254 -28.97 8.40 -7.87
C GLU A 254 -29.98 7.68 -8.78
N GLY A 255 -29.61 7.42 -10.04
CA GLY A 255 -30.45 6.70 -10.99
C GLY A 255 -30.44 5.18 -10.86
N VAL A 256 -31.57 4.55 -11.23
CA VAL A 256 -31.73 3.09 -11.35
C VAL A 256 -31.29 2.59 -12.73
N ASP A 257 -31.23 3.48 -13.73
CA ASP A 257 -30.87 3.15 -15.10
C ASP A 257 -29.37 3.33 -15.36
N THR A 258 -28.80 2.41 -16.14
CA THR A 258 -27.42 2.43 -16.60
C THR A 258 -27.36 2.95 -18.03
N ALA A 259 -26.61 4.02 -18.27
CA ALA A 259 -26.26 4.45 -19.62
C ALA A 259 -24.87 3.92 -19.99
N THR A 260 -24.72 3.55 -21.25
CA THR A 260 -23.46 3.08 -21.81
C THR A 260 -22.98 4.08 -22.85
N GLU A 261 -21.72 4.49 -22.74
CA GLU A 261 -21.05 5.41 -23.66
C GLU A 261 -19.78 4.75 -24.19
N THR A 262 -19.51 4.93 -25.48
CA THR A 262 -18.28 4.43 -26.12
C THR A 262 -17.42 5.61 -26.52
N HIS A 263 -16.13 5.55 -26.20
CA HIS A 263 -15.15 6.57 -26.50
C HIS A 263 -14.07 5.99 -27.42
N GLU A 264 -13.84 6.64 -28.56
CA GLU A 264 -12.69 6.34 -29.42
C GLU A 264 -11.40 6.73 -28.69
N VAL A 265 -10.42 5.84 -28.69
CA VAL A 265 -9.15 6.01 -27.99
C VAL A 265 -7.97 5.62 -28.86
N ASP A 266 -6.87 6.34 -28.70
CA ASP A 266 -5.58 6.03 -29.35
C ASP A 266 -4.71 5.12 -28.45
N GLY A 267 -5.09 4.98 -27.18
CA GLY A 267 -4.43 4.15 -26.19
C GLY A 267 -5.21 4.11 -24.88
N VAL A 268 -4.97 3.09 -24.07
CA VAL A 268 -5.61 2.86 -22.77
C VAL A 268 -4.58 2.45 -21.72
N VAL A 269 -4.55 3.16 -20.60
CA VAL A 269 -3.81 2.78 -19.39
C VAL A 269 -4.79 2.16 -18.40
N VAL A 270 -4.65 0.87 -18.12
CA VAL A 270 -5.41 0.19 -17.07
C VAL A 270 -4.68 0.36 -15.75
N ALA A 271 -5.12 1.35 -14.96
CA ALA A 271 -4.58 1.68 -13.63
C ALA A 271 -5.48 1.13 -12.49
N ALA A 272 -6.00 -0.09 -12.70
CA ALA A 272 -6.91 -0.78 -11.79
C ALA A 272 -6.33 -2.13 -11.32
N MET A 273 -7.04 -2.82 -10.43
CA MET A 273 -6.64 -4.15 -9.95
C MET A 273 -6.54 -5.16 -11.12
N PRO A 274 -5.66 -6.17 -11.05
CA PRO A 274 -5.43 -7.10 -12.17
C PRO A 274 -6.69 -7.81 -12.68
N ASN A 275 -7.65 -8.10 -11.80
CA ASN A 275 -8.92 -8.69 -12.23
C ASN A 275 -9.72 -7.78 -13.20
N VAL A 276 -9.54 -6.45 -13.12
CA VAL A 276 -10.15 -5.52 -14.09
C VAL A 276 -9.42 -5.60 -15.43
N LEU A 277 -8.09 -5.72 -15.43
CA LEU A 277 -7.34 -5.96 -16.66
C LEU A 277 -7.80 -7.27 -17.32
N GLU A 278 -7.88 -8.35 -16.54
CA GLU A 278 -8.33 -9.66 -17.02
C GLU A 278 -9.77 -9.61 -17.55
N GLU A 279 -10.70 -8.96 -16.83
CA GLU A 279 -12.09 -8.76 -17.28
C GLU A 279 -12.17 -7.99 -18.62
N LEU A 280 -11.34 -6.96 -18.81
CA LEU A 280 -11.37 -6.10 -19.98
C LEU A 280 -10.64 -6.67 -21.20
N THR A 281 -9.61 -7.49 -20.99
CA THR A 281 -8.67 -7.89 -22.06
C THR A 281 -8.51 -9.40 -22.22
N GLY A 282 -8.89 -10.20 -21.22
CA GLY A 282 -8.59 -11.62 -21.14
C GLY A 282 -7.11 -11.93 -20.86
N TYR A 283 -6.28 -10.93 -20.55
CA TYR A 283 -4.88 -11.15 -20.14
C TYR A 283 -4.85 -11.87 -18.77
N PRO A 284 -4.21 -13.05 -18.66
CA PRO A 284 -4.18 -13.82 -17.43
C PRO A 284 -3.35 -13.08 -16.38
N CYS A 285 -3.91 -12.92 -15.18
CA CYS A 285 -3.26 -12.26 -14.06
C CYS A 285 -3.16 -13.23 -12.89
N ASP A 286 -2.00 -13.88 -12.73
CA ASP A 286 -1.81 -14.95 -11.75
C ASP A 286 -1.43 -14.45 -10.35
N VAL A 287 -1.15 -13.14 -10.18
CA VAL A 287 -0.79 -12.57 -8.88
C VAL A 287 -1.95 -12.66 -7.89
N ASP A 288 -1.71 -13.38 -6.80
CA ASP A 288 -2.64 -13.46 -5.66
C ASP A 288 -2.58 -12.19 -4.79
N PHE A 289 -3.75 -11.81 -4.26
CA PHE A 289 -3.89 -10.65 -3.38
C PHE A 289 -4.56 -11.03 -2.08
N GLN A 290 -4.11 -10.41 -0.99
CA GLN A 290 -4.80 -10.45 0.29
C GLN A 290 -5.72 -9.23 0.47
N GLY A 291 -6.88 -9.51 1.04
CA GLY A 291 -7.82 -8.50 1.49
C GLY A 291 -7.40 -7.89 2.83
N THR A 292 -8.03 -6.79 3.20
CA THR A 292 -7.86 -6.17 4.52
C THR A 292 -9.23 -5.77 5.07
N VAL A 293 -9.42 -6.02 6.37
CA VAL A 293 -10.42 -5.34 7.20
C VAL A 293 -9.66 -4.36 8.09
N CYS A 294 -9.90 -3.07 7.91
CA CYS A 294 -9.20 -2.01 8.64
C CYS A 294 -10.22 -1.07 9.28
N SER A 295 -10.01 -0.70 10.53
CA SER A 295 -10.74 0.38 11.17
C SER A 295 -9.86 1.54 11.55
N VAL A 296 -10.39 2.73 11.34
CA VAL A 296 -9.90 3.97 11.95
C VAL A 296 -10.77 4.28 13.16
N TRP A 297 -10.12 4.55 14.28
CA TRP A 297 -10.76 4.91 15.53
C TRP A 297 -10.40 6.34 15.89
N SER A 298 -11.33 7.04 16.52
CA SER A 298 -11.03 8.22 17.31
C SER A 298 -11.35 7.95 18.77
N MET A 299 -10.42 8.32 19.64
CA MET A 299 -10.50 8.14 21.08
C MET A 299 -10.13 9.43 21.81
N GLU A 300 -10.68 9.62 23.01
CA GLU A 300 -10.37 10.75 23.89
C GLU A 300 -8.98 10.64 24.53
N GLU A 301 -8.50 9.42 24.77
CA GLU A 301 -7.25 9.16 25.51
C GLU A 301 -6.29 8.29 24.71
N SER A 302 -4.99 8.56 24.90
CA SER A 302 -3.92 7.71 24.39
C SER A 302 -3.74 6.44 25.23
N LEU A 303 -3.56 5.30 24.57
CA LEU A 303 -3.23 4.02 25.20
C LEU A 303 -1.72 3.79 25.32
N THR A 304 -0.91 4.35 24.41
CA THR A 304 0.56 4.15 24.37
C THR A 304 1.27 5.36 23.78
N ASP A 305 2.57 5.54 24.03
CA ASP A 305 3.40 6.55 23.34
C ASP A 305 4.03 6.02 22.02
N THR A 306 3.45 4.97 21.43
CA THR A 306 3.99 4.24 20.27
C THR A 306 3.16 4.49 19.01
N TYR A 307 3.78 4.87 17.91
CA TYR A 307 3.12 4.96 16.61
C TYR A 307 2.74 3.57 16.08
N TRP A 308 3.71 2.67 15.92
CA TRP A 308 3.47 1.32 15.38
C TRP A 308 3.74 0.25 16.42
N LEU A 309 2.70 -0.45 16.84
CA LEU A 309 2.81 -1.52 17.82
C LEU A 309 2.73 -2.89 17.15
N ASN A 310 3.84 -3.61 17.17
CA ASN A 310 3.87 -5.01 16.77
C ASN A 310 3.45 -5.87 17.97
N ILE A 311 2.57 -6.84 17.77
CA ILE A 311 1.98 -7.60 18.88
C ILE A 311 2.34 -9.07 18.74
N LYS A 312 2.95 -9.62 19.78
CA LYS A 312 3.22 -11.06 19.88
C LYS A 312 2.13 -11.80 20.65
N ASP A 313 1.53 -11.14 21.63
CA ASP A 313 0.42 -11.68 22.41
C ASP A 313 -0.80 -11.91 21.49
N GLU A 314 -1.72 -12.77 21.92
CA GLU A 314 -2.91 -13.08 21.12
C GLU A 314 -3.80 -11.84 20.99
N ALA A 315 -4.07 -11.43 19.75
CA ALA A 315 -4.94 -10.31 19.43
C ALA A 315 -5.82 -10.63 18.21
N PRO A 316 -7.04 -10.07 18.13
CA PRO A 316 -7.92 -10.27 16.97
C PRO A 316 -7.52 -9.43 15.75
N PHE A 317 -6.43 -8.66 15.85
CA PHE A 317 -5.86 -7.82 14.79
C PHE A 317 -4.35 -8.05 14.65
N GLY A 318 -3.85 -7.95 13.42
CA GLY A 318 -2.42 -8.07 13.11
C GLY A 318 -1.68 -6.72 13.09
N VAL A 319 -2.42 -5.61 13.05
CA VAL A 319 -1.90 -4.25 13.02
C VAL A 319 -2.59 -3.43 14.10
N PHE A 320 -1.79 -2.72 14.90
CA PHE A 320 -2.25 -1.71 15.86
C PHE A 320 -1.34 -0.49 15.77
N ILE A 321 -1.88 0.63 15.29
CA ILE A 321 -1.13 1.87 15.07
C ILE A 321 -1.86 2.98 15.80
N GLU A 322 -1.17 3.73 16.65
CA GLU A 322 -1.67 5.02 17.15
C GLU A 322 -1.07 6.12 16.27
N HIS A 323 -1.80 6.50 15.24
CA HIS A 323 -1.38 7.51 14.26
C HIS A 323 -0.96 8.81 14.94
N THR A 324 -1.64 9.15 16.04
CA THR A 324 -1.41 10.40 16.75
C THR A 324 -0.11 10.49 17.56
N ASN A 325 0.64 9.39 17.65
CA ASN A 325 2.03 9.40 18.13
C ASN A 325 3.03 9.80 17.03
N PHE A 326 2.62 9.77 15.76
CA PHE A 326 3.43 10.21 14.63
C PHE A 326 3.04 11.62 14.17
N VAL A 327 1.74 11.88 14.06
CA VAL A 327 1.17 13.21 13.73
C VAL A 327 0.32 13.68 14.91
N PRO A 328 0.66 14.79 15.57
CA PRO A 328 0.14 15.09 16.90
C PRO A 328 -1.37 15.38 16.88
N PRO A 329 -2.09 15.05 17.97
CA PRO A 329 -3.56 15.07 18.00
C PRO A 329 -4.17 16.46 17.73
N GLU A 330 -3.43 17.55 17.95
CA GLU A 330 -3.89 18.91 17.61
C GLU A 330 -4.23 19.06 16.11
N ARG A 331 -3.64 18.24 15.25
CA ARG A 331 -3.95 18.14 13.82
C ARG A 331 -5.34 17.57 13.56
N TYR A 332 -5.89 16.79 14.50
CA TYR A 332 -7.16 16.08 14.39
C TYR A 332 -8.18 16.56 15.43
N GLY A 333 -8.09 17.83 15.84
CA GLY A 333 -9.01 18.43 16.81
C GLY A 333 -8.77 18.02 18.27
N GLY A 334 -7.61 17.44 18.57
CA GLY A 334 -7.24 16.93 19.89
C GLY A 334 -7.60 15.46 20.13
N GLU A 335 -8.17 14.78 19.14
CA GLU A 335 -8.52 13.36 19.21
C GLU A 335 -7.30 12.46 18.96
N HIS A 336 -7.26 11.30 19.62
CA HIS A 336 -6.27 10.26 19.39
C HIS A 336 -6.76 9.28 18.31
N LEU A 337 -6.02 9.14 17.22
CA LEU A 337 -6.44 8.32 16.09
C LEU A 337 -5.67 7.01 16.04
N TYR A 338 -6.40 5.91 15.82
CA TYR A 338 -5.84 4.57 15.74
C TYR A 338 -6.22 3.85 14.46
N TYR A 339 -5.35 2.94 14.03
CA TYR A 339 -5.69 1.88 13.08
C TYR A 339 -5.64 0.52 13.76
N THR A 340 -6.70 -0.27 13.55
CA THR A 340 -6.67 -1.73 13.76
C THR A 340 -6.89 -2.42 12.43
N ALA A 341 -6.04 -3.36 12.06
CA ALA A 341 -6.21 -4.08 10.80
C ALA A 341 -5.87 -5.57 10.89
N SER A 342 -6.53 -6.35 10.05
CA SER A 342 -6.21 -7.76 9.78
C SER A 342 -6.24 -8.00 8.29
N TYR A 343 -5.30 -8.83 7.82
CA TYR A 343 -5.29 -9.31 6.45
C TYR A 343 -6.13 -10.58 6.33
N ILE A 344 -6.83 -10.71 5.21
CA ILE A 344 -7.73 -11.82 4.90
C ILE A 344 -7.23 -12.48 3.63
N GLN A 345 -7.08 -13.81 3.66
CA GLN A 345 -6.63 -14.62 2.53
C GLN A 345 -7.83 -15.19 1.75
N ASP A 346 -8.98 -15.39 2.40
CA ASP A 346 -10.20 -15.92 1.77
C ASP A 346 -11.47 -15.17 2.24
N PRO A 347 -12.38 -14.76 1.32
CA PRO A 347 -13.65 -14.11 1.69
C PRO A 347 -14.59 -14.95 2.57
N GLY A 348 -14.35 -16.25 2.71
CA GLY A 348 -15.05 -17.15 3.62
C GLY A 348 -14.54 -17.09 5.07
N GLU A 349 -13.45 -16.38 5.34
CA GLU A 349 -12.99 -16.12 6.71
C GLU A 349 -14.04 -15.35 7.52
N GLU A 350 -14.19 -15.73 8.79
CA GLU A 350 -15.22 -15.18 9.69
C GLU A 350 -15.19 -13.65 9.72
N LEU A 351 -14.00 -13.07 9.88
CA LEU A 351 -13.79 -11.63 10.02
C LEU A 351 -14.29 -10.85 8.80
N TRP A 352 -14.17 -11.42 7.59
CA TRP A 352 -14.66 -10.78 6.36
C TRP A 352 -16.18 -10.66 6.33
N GLY A 353 -16.88 -11.68 6.84
CA GLY A 353 -18.34 -11.76 6.87
C GLY A 353 -19.02 -11.00 8.02
N LEU A 354 -18.25 -10.48 8.99
CA LEU A 354 -18.79 -9.70 10.11
C LEU A 354 -19.29 -8.32 9.65
N SER A 355 -20.39 -7.84 10.26
CA SER A 355 -20.82 -6.44 10.14
C SER A 355 -19.84 -5.49 10.82
N ASP A 356 -19.82 -4.22 10.43
CA ASP A 356 -18.90 -3.22 11.02
C ASP A 356 -19.01 -3.16 12.54
N ALA A 357 -20.22 -3.16 13.08
CA ALA A 357 -20.44 -3.19 14.53
C ALA A 357 -19.92 -4.47 15.21
N ALA A 358 -19.96 -5.63 14.53
CA ALA A 358 -19.41 -6.86 15.06
C ALA A 358 -17.88 -6.88 14.99
N VAL A 359 -17.29 -6.28 13.95
CA VAL A 359 -15.84 -6.09 13.87
C VAL A 359 -15.36 -5.12 14.95
N GLU A 360 -16.07 -4.00 15.13
CA GLU A 360 -15.85 -3.04 16.23
C GLU A 360 -15.85 -3.73 17.59
N ALA A 361 -16.89 -4.48 17.91
CA ALA A 361 -16.98 -5.20 19.19
C ALA A 361 -15.80 -6.18 19.39
N ARG A 362 -15.41 -6.91 18.34
CA ARG A 362 -14.27 -7.85 18.37
C ARG A 362 -12.95 -7.13 18.60
N TRP A 363 -12.74 -5.98 17.96
CA TRP A 363 -11.55 -5.17 18.18
C TRP A 363 -11.53 -4.57 19.59
N GLN A 364 -12.64 -4.03 20.10
CA GLN A 364 -12.72 -3.50 21.47
C GLN A 364 -12.37 -4.57 22.51
N GLU A 365 -12.87 -5.81 22.34
CA GLU A 365 -12.50 -6.94 23.21
C GLU A 365 -10.98 -7.21 23.17
N GLY A 366 -10.38 -7.20 21.98
CA GLY A 366 -8.94 -7.35 21.81
C GLY A 366 -8.13 -6.23 22.46
N ILE A 367 -8.53 -4.98 22.24
CA ILE A 367 -7.88 -3.80 22.82
C ILE A 367 -7.98 -3.86 24.35
N ALA A 368 -9.15 -4.17 24.92
CA ALA A 368 -9.34 -4.32 26.36
C ALA A 368 -8.48 -5.47 26.96
N GLY A 369 -8.27 -6.54 26.19
CA GLY A 369 -7.40 -7.66 26.57
C GLY A 369 -5.93 -7.28 26.64
N LEU A 370 -5.47 -6.38 25.75
CA LEU A 370 -4.09 -5.88 25.72
C LEU A 370 -3.89 -4.71 26.70
N PHE A 371 -4.83 -3.79 26.79
CA PHE A 371 -4.70 -2.54 27.54
C PHE A 371 -5.75 -2.46 28.65
N PRO A 372 -5.43 -2.86 29.89
CA PRO A 372 -6.37 -2.80 31.01
C PRO A 372 -6.90 -1.40 31.34
N GLN A 373 -6.21 -0.35 30.88
CA GLN A 373 -6.63 1.05 31.01
C GLN A 373 -7.63 1.50 29.92
N PHE A 374 -7.86 0.69 28.88
CA PHE A 374 -8.80 1.04 27.83
C PHE A 374 -10.23 1.15 28.37
N ASP A 375 -10.88 2.29 28.12
CA ASP A 375 -12.28 2.52 28.41
C ASP A 375 -13.08 2.56 27.09
N PRO A 376 -14.01 1.62 26.85
CA PRO A 376 -14.86 1.64 25.65
C PRO A 376 -15.68 2.93 25.52
N ASP A 377 -16.01 3.61 26.62
CA ASP A 377 -16.77 4.86 26.59
C ASP A 377 -15.90 6.05 26.09
N SER A 378 -14.58 5.89 25.98
CA SER A 378 -13.65 6.89 25.42
C SER A 378 -13.60 6.90 23.88
N VAL A 379 -14.30 5.98 23.21
CA VAL A 379 -14.34 5.90 21.75
C VAL A 379 -15.35 6.89 21.21
N ASN A 380 -14.88 7.87 20.43
CA ASN A 380 -15.74 8.90 19.82
C ASN A 380 -16.48 8.35 18.60
N TRP A 381 -15.74 7.65 17.73
CA TRP A 381 -16.25 7.05 16.50
C TRP A 381 -15.30 5.99 15.96
N VAL A 382 -15.86 5.09 15.14
CA VAL A 382 -15.12 4.04 14.43
C VAL A 382 -15.61 4.00 12.99
N LYS A 383 -14.66 3.92 12.04
CA LYS A 383 -14.96 3.75 10.61
C LYS A 383 -14.22 2.53 10.08
N THR A 384 -14.98 1.54 9.61
CA THR A 384 -14.43 0.29 9.06
C THR A 384 -14.44 0.29 7.54
N ALA A 385 -13.31 -0.06 6.94
CA ALA A 385 -13.16 -0.35 5.53
C ALA A 385 -12.81 -1.81 5.29
N ARG A 386 -13.37 -2.36 4.20
CA ARG A 386 -12.95 -3.64 3.63
C ARG A 386 -12.52 -3.45 2.19
N ASN A 387 -11.45 -4.12 1.80
CA ASN A 387 -11.10 -4.24 0.40
C ASN A 387 -10.52 -5.64 0.15
N PRO A 388 -11.02 -6.39 -0.86
CA PRO A 388 -10.61 -7.77 -1.09
C PRO A 388 -9.19 -7.89 -1.67
N ARG A 389 -8.60 -6.79 -2.16
CA ARG A 389 -7.29 -6.76 -2.79
C ARG A 389 -6.54 -5.51 -2.36
N THR A 390 -5.77 -5.64 -1.30
CA THR A 390 -5.02 -4.51 -0.70
C THR A 390 -3.52 -4.68 -0.77
N ALA A 391 -3.01 -5.90 -0.88
CA ALA A 391 -1.59 -6.17 -1.04
C ALA A 391 -1.41 -7.45 -1.86
N PRO A 392 -0.42 -7.51 -2.76
CA PRO A 392 0.00 -8.76 -3.36
C PRO A 392 0.56 -9.69 -2.29
N VAL A 393 0.38 -11.00 -2.48
CA VAL A 393 1.15 -12.01 -1.76
C VAL A 393 2.44 -12.21 -2.56
N TYR A 394 3.55 -11.66 -2.07
CA TYR A 394 4.87 -11.77 -2.71
C TYR A 394 5.45 -13.19 -2.50
N GLU A 395 4.89 -14.14 -3.23
CA GLU A 395 5.29 -15.53 -3.19
C GLU A 395 6.56 -15.81 -4.00
N ARG A 396 7.02 -17.05 -3.95
CA ARG A 396 8.15 -17.53 -4.75
C ARG A 396 7.75 -17.57 -6.22
N GLY A 397 8.64 -17.14 -7.12
CA GLY A 397 8.32 -17.01 -8.54
C GLY A 397 7.42 -15.81 -8.87
N TYR A 398 7.27 -14.83 -7.98
CA TYR A 398 6.44 -13.65 -8.22
C TYR A 398 6.85 -12.86 -9.47
N LEU A 399 8.14 -12.77 -9.79
CA LEU A 399 8.62 -12.00 -10.93
C LEU A 399 8.12 -12.56 -12.26
N ASP A 400 7.88 -13.86 -12.35
CA ASP A 400 7.27 -14.50 -13.53
C ASP A 400 5.80 -14.10 -13.72
N MET A 401 5.13 -13.62 -12.66
CA MET A 401 3.73 -13.17 -12.67
C MET A 401 3.57 -11.65 -12.83
N VAL A 402 4.67 -10.89 -12.81
CA VAL A 402 4.63 -9.43 -12.97
C VAL A 402 4.03 -9.08 -14.32
N VAL A 403 3.00 -8.22 -14.30
CA VAL A 403 2.33 -7.77 -15.52
C VAL A 403 3.16 -6.69 -16.20
N PRO A 404 3.52 -6.85 -17.49
CA PRO A 404 4.25 -5.85 -18.26
C PRO A 404 3.47 -4.53 -18.39
N TYR A 405 4.18 -3.39 -18.37
CA TYR A 405 3.58 -2.08 -18.62
C TYR A 405 2.96 -1.94 -20.02
N ASN A 406 3.53 -2.60 -21.03
CA ASN A 406 3.06 -2.60 -22.42
C ASN A 406 2.50 -3.98 -22.77
N LEU A 407 1.22 -4.04 -23.13
CA LEU A 407 0.50 -5.25 -23.48
C LEU A 407 0.23 -5.36 -24.99
N GLY A 408 0.95 -4.59 -25.81
CA GLY A 408 0.83 -4.55 -27.27
C GLY A 408 0.87 -5.91 -27.94
N GLU A 409 1.84 -6.74 -27.57
CA GLU A 409 2.02 -8.07 -28.15
C GLU A 409 1.02 -9.10 -27.60
N ALA A 410 0.63 -8.97 -26.33
CA ALA A 410 -0.20 -9.95 -25.64
C ALA A 410 -1.71 -9.71 -25.83
N VAL A 411 -2.11 -8.44 -26.00
CA VAL A 411 -3.51 -8.00 -26.10
C VAL A 411 -3.73 -7.23 -27.41
N ALA A 412 -3.26 -5.98 -27.48
CA ALA A 412 -3.37 -5.11 -28.65
C ALA A 412 -2.47 -3.87 -28.47
N GLU A 413 -1.95 -3.33 -29.58
CA GLU A 413 -1.22 -2.07 -29.59
C GLU A 413 -2.07 -0.96 -28.95
N GLY A 414 -1.43 -0.16 -28.08
CA GLY A 414 -2.09 0.89 -27.32
C GLY A 414 -2.69 0.46 -25.98
N VAL A 415 -2.53 -0.80 -25.54
CA VAL A 415 -2.96 -1.26 -24.20
C VAL A 415 -1.78 -1.30 -23.23
N TYR A 416 -1.93 -0.63 -22.09
CA TYR A 416 -0.91 -0.50 -21.04
C TYR A 416 -1.48 -0.82 -19.66
N TYR A 417 -0.61 -1.22 -18.71
CA TYR A 417 -1.02 -1.58 -17.35
C TYR A 417 -0.16 -0.88 -16.29
N ALA A 418 -0.79 -0.16 -15.37
CA ALA A 418 -0.15 0.58 -14.28
C ALA A 418 -0.66 0.15 -12.88
N GLY A 419 -1.29 -1.02 -12.78
CA GLY A 419 -1.86 -1.50 -11.52
C GLY A 419 -0.87 -2.22 -10.61
N MET A 420 -1.36 -2.73 -9.48
CA MET A 420 -0.51 -3.23 -8.38
C MET A 420 0.30 -4.51 -8.69
N ALA A 421 0.02 -5.19 -9.81
CA ALA A 421 0.80 -6.34 -10.28
C ALA A 421 1.98 -5.95 -11.19
N SER A 422 2.28 -4.65 -11.35
CA SER A 422 3.40 -4.17 -12.15
C SER A 422 4.72 -4.20 -11.37
N MET A 423 5.82 -4.02 -12.11
CA MET A 423 7.18 -4.12 -11.57
C MET A 423 7.48 -3.13 -10.44
N ALA A 424 7.01 -1.88 -10.54
CA ALA A 424 7.25 -0.83 -9.54
C ALA A 424 6.59 -1.10 -8.19
N GLN A 425 5.76 -2.14 -8.10
CA GLN A 425 5.08 -2.56 -6.88
C GLN A 425 5.71 -3.82 -6.28
N TYR A 426 6.82 -4.30 -6.87
CA TYR A 426 7.65 -5.36 -6.32
C TYR A 426 8.91 -4.80 -5.66
N PRO A 427 9.37 -5.38 -4.54
CA PRO A 427 8.72 -6.42 -3.74
C PRO A 427 7.78 -5.84 -2.68
N GLU A 428 7.48 -4.54 -2.78
CA GLU A 428 6.65 -3.84 -1.82
C GLU A 428 5.76 -2.83 -2.52
N ARG A 429 4.48 -2.85 -2.17
CA ARG A 429 3.51 -1.90 -2.69
C ARG A 429 3.56 -0.56 -1.97
N SER A 430 3.57 0.53 -2.73
CA SER A 430 3.53 1.89 -2.19
C SER A 430 2.81 2.88 -3.12
N LEU A 431 2.58 4.10 -2.61
CA LEU A 431 2.07 5.20 -3.44
C LEU A 431 3.09 5.60 -4.51
N ASN A 432 4.39 5.63 -4.15
CA ASN A 432 5.49 5.86 -5.07
C ASN A 432 5.48 4.86 -6.22
N GLY A 433 5.41 3.56 -5.92
CA GLY A 433 5.33 2.52 -6.96
C GLY A 433 4.11 2.67 -7.87
N GLY A 434 3.01 3.23 -7.36
CA GLY A 434 1.84 3.57 -8.17
C GLY A 434 2.11 4.72 -9.14
N ILE A 435 2.77 5.78 -8.67
CA ILE A 435 3.18 6.92 -9.50
C ILE A 435 4.17 6.47 -10.57
N GLU A 436 5.17 5.68 -10.20
CA GLU A 436 6.17 5.11 -11.12
C GLU A 436 5.52 4.24 -12.20
N ALA A 437 4.55 3.41 -11.82
CA ALA A 437 3.80 2.60 -12.78
C ALA A 437 3.01 3.47 -13.77
N GLY A 438 2.32 4.50 -13.27
CA GLY A 438 1.61 5.46 -14.13
C GLY A 438 2.56 6.20 -15.07
N TYR A 439 3.71 6.63 -14.56
CA TYR A 439 4.75 7.31 -15.34
C TYR A 439 5.40 6.40 -16.39
N ALA A 440 5.64 5.13 -16.06
CA ALA A 440 6.15 4.15 -17.01
C ALA A 440 5.22 3.98 -18.21
N CYS A 441 3.91 3.85 -17.97
CA CYS A 441 2.93 3.79 -19.05
C CYS A 441 2.88 5.08 -19.88
N ALA A 442 2.88 6.24 -19.23
CA ALA A 442 2.91 7.54 -19.91
C ALA A 442 4.13 7.66 -20.83
N ASP A 443 5.33 7.33 -20.33
CA ASP A 443 6.58 7.47 -21.07
C ASP A 443 6.70 6.50 -22.26
N LEU A 444 6.05 5.33 -22.17
CA LEU A 444 5.92 4.41 -23.28
C LEU A 444 4.97 4.93 -24.37
N ILE A 445 3.91 5.63 -23.99
CA ILE A 445 2.95 6.25 -24.93
C ILE A 445 3.58 7.46 -25.64
N THR A 446 4.37 8.26 -24.92
CA THR A 446 5.06 9.43 -25.47
C THR A 446 6.31 9.07 -26.27
N GLY A 447 6.87 7.87 -26.03
CA GLY A 447 8.13 7.41 -26.62
C GLY A 447 9.38 7.98 -25.94
N GLU A 448 9.24 8.54 -24.74
CA GLU A 448 10.36 9.07 -23.94
C GLU A 448 11.24 7.96 -23.35
N ARG A 449 10.66 6.79 -23.04
CA ARG A 449 11.40 5.60 -22.59
C ARG A 449 11.08 4.38 -23.45
N SER A 450 12.08 3.51 -23.61
CA SER A 450 11.90 2.19 -24.25
C SER A 450 11.36 1.16 -23.26
N VAL A 451 10.75 0.09 -23.77
CA VAL A 451 10.21 -1.03 -22.96
C VAL A 451 11.27 -1.57 -21.98
N ASP A 452 12.49 -1.81 -22.46
CA ASP A 452 13.59 -2.33 -21.63
C ASP A 452 13.96 -1.39 -20.46
N ALA A 453 13.76 -0.08 -20.63
CA ALA A 453 14.15 0.94 -19.65
C ALA A 453 13.11 1.13 -18.53
N VAL A 454 11.90 0.60 -18.69
CA VAL A 454 10.84 0.68 -17.67
C VAL A 454 10.57 -0.64 -16.98
N GLN A 455 11.10 -1.77 -17.47
CA GLN A 455 10.88 -3.11 -16.91
C GLN A 455 12.02 -3.63 -16.01
N THR A 456 13.06 -2.84 -15.76
CA THR A 456 14.24 -3.24 -14.97
C THR A 456 14.20 -2.67 -13.54
N PHE A 457 14.85 -3.38 -12.60
CA PHE A 457 15.07 -2.98 -11.21
C PHE A 457 15.97 -1.76 -11.06
#